data_AF-A0A553GUZ1-F1
#
_entry.id   AF-A0A553GUZ1-F1
#
_cell.length_a   1.000
_cell.length_b   1.000
_cell.length_c   1.000
_cell.angle_alpha   90.00
_cell.angle_beta   90.00
_cell.angle_gamma   90.00
#
_symmetry.space_group_name_H-M   'P 1'
#
loop_
_entity.id
_entity.type
_entity.pdbx_description
1 polymer ?
#
loop_
_entity_poly.entity_id
_entity_poly.type
_entity_poly.pdbx_seq_one_letter_code
_entity_poly.pdbx_strand_id
1 'polypeptide(L)'
;MAESNTKWLRQNEWEWAEVYLRKRAPREIFLGRFDNPGYARTARIIEDIEQTTEGMKLIERLKNALRQRRYRSPSNGKQACTFSLPTKTVTRLRHLANKHEQTETSIVAALIDGLDDMTKTQQAREGQLKKTAQIERQVANQTKSLLKAQLEEAMKQLERQVELVVMWELSLEAAPPPFEGDEAQARREVDKRMKGVQRALRIIAAKHAITSERLI
;
A
#
# COMPACT_ATOMS: atom_id res chain seq x y z
N MET A 1 -21.08 56.70 29.29
CA MET A 1 -19.89 56.05 28.73
C MET A 1 -20.36 55.11 27.63
N ALA A 2 -20.16 55.46 26.36
CA ALA A 2 -20.56 54.62 25.24
C ALA A 2 -19.62 53.41 25.19
N GLU A 3 -20.18 52.19 25.20
CA GLU A 3 -19.39 50.98 25.00
C GLU A 3 -18.75 51.02 23.61
N SER A 4 -17.42 50.98 23.54
CA SER A 4 -16.68 50.91 22.28
C SER A 4 -17.15 49.74 21.41
N ASN A 5 -17.61 50.03 20.19
CA ASN A 5 -18.08 49.07 19.19
C ASN A 5 -16.94 48.21 18.57
N THR A 6 -15.75 48.31 19.14
CA THR A 6 -14.50 47.72 18.64
C THR A 6 -14.08 46.43 19.35
N LYS A 7 -14.97 45.80 20.15
CA LYS A 7 -14.74 44.51 20.86
C LYS A 7 -14.27 43.36 19.93
N TRP A 8 -14.47 43.48 18.62
CA TRP A 8 -14.10 42.47 17.64
C TRP A 8 -12.63 42.56 17.16
N LEU A 9 -11.89 43.65 17.41
CA LEU A 9 -10.47 43.82 17.04
C LEU A 9 -9.58 43.36 18.20
N ARG A 10 -8.60 42.47 17.95
CA ARG A 10 -7.67 42.02 19.02
C ARG A 10 -6.46 42.94 19.13
N GLN A 11 -5.85 42.97 20.32
CA GLN A 11 -4.70 43.83 20.63
C GLN A 11 -3.43 43.50 19.82
N ASN A 12 -3.35 42.35 19.17
CA ASN A 12 -2.25 41.98 18.28
C ASN A 12 -2.59 42.13 16.78
N GLU A 13 -3.78 42.65 16.46
CA GLU A 13 -4.27 42.75 15.08
C GLU A 13 -4.39 44.19 14.57
N TRP A 14 -4.18 45.18 15.44
CA TRP A 14 -4.35 46.59 15.09
C TRP A 14 -3.38 47.04 14.00
N GLU A 15 -2.11 46.57 14.01
CA GLU A 15 -1.12 46.93 12.98
C GLU A 15 -1.61 46.56 11.58
N TRP A 16 -2.20 45.38 11.46
CA TRP A 16 -2.72 44.91 10.19
C TRP A 16 -4.01 45.63 9.80
N ALA A 17 -4.89 45.91 10.76
CA ALA A 17 -6.10 46.69 10.53
C ALA A 17 -5.76 48.11 10.05
N GLU A 18 -4.76 48.74 10.66
CA GLU A 18 -4.22 50.03 10.24
C GLU A 18 -3.69 49.99 8.81
N VAL A 19 -2.83 49.02 8.47
CA VAL A 19 -2.32 48.85 7.10
C VAL A 19 -3.45 48.61 6.10
N TYR A 20 -4.47 47.84 6.47
CA TYR A 20 -5.63 47.57 5.63
C TYR A 20 -6.44 48.85 5.36
N LEU A 21 -6.72 49.63 6.41
CA LEU A 21 -7.44 50.90 6.30
C LEU A 21 -6.66 51.90 5.44
N ARG A 22 -5.36 52.07 5.70
CA ARG A 22 -4.50 52.97 4.92
C ARG A 22 -4.51 52.69 3.41
N LYS A 23 -4.64 51.41 3.02
CA LYS A 23 -4.67 50.99 1.62
C LYS A 23 -6.01 51.15 0.91
N ARG A 24 -7.12 51.12 1.64
CA ARG A 24 -8.46 50.93 1.05
C ARG A 24 -9.42 52.07 1.31
N ALA A 25 -9.05 53.00 2.15
CA ALA A 25 -9.96 54.00 2.65
C ALA A 25 -9.63 55.39 2.02
N PRO A 26 -10.64 56.25 1.81
CA PRO A 26 -10.47 57.55 1.13
C PRO A 26 -9.45 58.44 1.82
N ARG A 27 -8.48 59.01 1.08
CA ARG A 27 -7.36 59.79 1.62
C ARG A 27 -7.80 60.93 2.57
N GLU A 28 -8.95 61.52 2.31
CA GLU A 28 -9.56 62.61 3.09
C GLU A 28 -9.87 62.23 4.53
N ILE A 29 -10.18 60.95 4.79
CA ILE A 29 -10.44 60.44 6.13
C ILE A 29 -9.13 60.30 6.95
N PHE A 30 -7.95 60.34 6.30
CA PHE A 30 -6.67 59.92 6.91
C PHE A 30 -5.58 60.98 6.99
N LEU A 31 -5.78 62.19 6.47
CA LEU A 31 -4.82 63.29 6.60
C LEU A 31 -4.51 63.55 8.09
N GLY A 32 -3.26 63.26 8.51
CA GLY A 32 -2.75 63.46 9.88
C GLY A 32 -3.20 62.45 10.94
N ARG A 33 -3.97 61.41 10.56
CA ARG A 33 -4.57 60.48 11.55
C ARG A 33 -3.71 59.26 11.91
N PHE A 34 -2.55 59.05 11.28
CA PHE A 34 -1.70 57.85 11.49
C PHE A 34 -0.27 58.12 12.00
N ASP A 35 0.05 59.34 12.42
CA ASP A 35 1.43 59.72 12.76
C ASP A 35 1.98 59.05 14.04
N ASN A 36 1.11 58.43 14.84
CA ASN A 36 1.43 57.63 16.04
C ASN A 36 0.59 56.34 16.02
N PRO A 37 1.18 55.19 15.68
CA PRO A 37 0.50 53.90 15.56
C PRO A 37 0.11 53.31 16.93
N GLY A 38 -1.02 52.60 17.01
CA GLY A 38 -1.42 51.88 18.23
C GLY A 38 -2.86 51.37 18.28
N TYR A 39 -3.12 50.39 19.16
CA TYR A 39 -4.44 49.73 19.31
C TYR A 39 -5.57 50.71 19.63
N ALA A 40 -5.42 51.50 20.70
CA ALA A 40 -6.45 52.44 21.15
C ALA A 40 -6.78 53.49 20.07
N ARG A 41 -5.79 53.90 19.27
CA ARG A 41 -5.99 54.85 18.18
C ARG A 41 -6.69 54.20 16.99
N THR A 42 -6.28 53.00 16.61
CA THR A 42 -6.92 52.23 15.53
C THR A 42 -8.39 51.98 15.85
N ALA A 43 -8.71 51.66 17.11
CA ALA A 43 -10.08 51.51 17.59
C ALA A 43 -10.89 52.82 17.42
N ARG A 44 -10.34 53.97 17.83
CA ARG A 44 -11.01 55.29 17.64
C ARG A 44 -11.22 55.62 16.17
N ILE A 45 -10.22 55.39 15.32
CA ILE A 45 -10.34 55.62 13.86
C ILE A 45 -11.47 54.74 13.28
N ILE A 46 -11.59 53.50 13.73
CA ILE A 46 -12.69 52.62 13.31
C ILE A 46 -14.04 53.20 13.75
N GLU A 47 -14.17 53.65 15.00
CA GLU A 47 -15.39 54.25 15.54
C GLU A 47 -15.79 55.53 14.80
N ASP A 48 -14.82 56.37 14.46
CA ASP A 48 -15.02 57.59 13.66
C ASP A 48 -15.50 57.26 12.24
N ILE A 49 -14.91 56.22 11.62
CA ILE A 49 -15.27 55.79 10.26
C ILE A 49 -16.68 55.17 10.25
N GLU A 50 -17.04 54.41 11.29
CA GLU A 50 -18.38 53.81 11.44
C GLU A 50 -19.51 54.86 11.52
N GLN A 51 -19.22 56.15 11.76
CA GLN A 51 -20.22 57.23 11.73
C GLN A 51 -20.72 57.57 10.31
N THR A 52 -20.02 57.15 9.27
CA THR A 52 -20.40 57.38 7.87
C THR A 52 -20.93 56.11 7.22
N THR A 53 -21.90 56.22 6.31
CA THR A 53 -22.48 55.06 5.62
C THR A 53 -21.46 54.32 4.74
N GLU A 54 -20.55 55.05 4.10
CA GLU A 54 -19.43 54.46 3.36
C GLU A 54 -18.38 53.81 4.27
N GLY A 55 -18.12 54.44 5.41
CA GLY A 55 -17.22 53.91 6.42
C GLY A 55 -17.73 52.62 7.07
N MET A 56 -19.03 52.50 7.36
CA MET A 56 -19.61 51.24 7.83
C MET A 56 -19.34 50.07 6.87
N LYS A 57 -19.52 50.27 5.56
CA LYS A 57 -19.23 49.24 4.54
C LYS A 57 -17.74 48.88 4.50
N LEU A 58 -16.85 49.85 4.66
CA LEU A 58 -15.41 49.63 4.73
C LEU A 58 -15.04 48.80 5.96
N ILE A 59 -15.62 49.12 7.12
CA ILE A 59 -15.37 48.38 8.36
C ILE A 59 -15.94 46.96 8.29
N GLU A 60 -17.09 46.74 7.64
CA GLU A 60 -17.61 45.39 7.39
C GLU A 60 -16.64 44.55 6.54
N ARG A 61 -16.05 45.14 5.48
CA ARG A 61 -15.02 44.48 4.68
C ARG A 61 -13.75 44.19 5.49
N LEU A 62 -13.36 45.11 6.38
CA LEU A 62 -12.24 44.92 7.30
C LEU A 62 -12.51 43.76 8.28
N LYS A 63 -13.69 43.72 8.91
CA LYS A 63 -14.16 42.63 9.79
C LYS A 63 -14.07 41.29 9.06
N ASN A 64 -14.57 41.21 7.83
CA ASN A 64 -14.51 40.00 7.01
C ASN A 64 -13.08 39.59 6.64
N ALA A 65 -12.24 40.55 6.29
CA ALA A 65 -10.83 40.27 5.96
C ALA A 65 -10.05 39.79 7.19
N LEU A 66 -10.30 40.36 8.37
CA LEU A 66 -9.72 39.90 9.63
C LEU A 66 -10.21 38.50 10.00
N ARG A 67 -11.51 38.21 9.83
CA ARG A 67 -12.05 36.85 10.01
C ARG A 67 -11.35 35.83 9.09
N GLN A 68 -11.18 36.16 7.81
CA GLN A 68 -10.47 35.31 6.86
C GLN A 68 -8.99 35.13 7.23
N ARG A 69 -8.32 36.20 7.67
CA ARG A 69 -6.93 36.14 8.12
C ARG A 69 -6.77 35.23 9.33
N ARG A 70 -7.63 35.38 10.33
CA ARG A 70 -7.67 34.50 11.50
C ARG A 70 -7.86 33.05 11.09
N TYR A 71 -8.82 32.76 10.20
CA TYR A 71 -9.09 31.41 9.71
C TYR A 71 -7.87 30.79 9.00
N ARG A 72 -7.14 31.58 8.21
CA ARG A 72 -5.93 31.14 7.46
C ARG A 72 -4.65 31.11 8.30
N SER A 73 -4.70 31.51 9.57
CA SER A 73 -3.52 31.52 10.44
C SER A 73 -3.04 30.09 10.74
N PRO A 74 -1.73 29.80 10.63
CA PRO A 74 -1.16 28.50 10.97
C PRO A 74 -1.43 28.06 12.41
N SER A 75 -1.68 29.03 13.32
CA SER A 75 -2.02 28.80 14.72
C SER A 75 -3.27 27.93 14.93
N ASN A 76 -4.12 27.78 13.91
CA ASN A 76 -5.33 26.95 13.99
C ASN A 76 -5.12 25.51 13.51
N GLY A 77 -3.87 25.06 13.37
CA GLY A 77 -3.53 23.73 12.86
C GLY A 77 -3.85 23.52 11.37
N LYS A 78 -4.15 24.60 10.64
CA LYS A 78 -4.47 24.58 9.21
C LYS A 78 -3.50 25.49 8.46
N GLN A 79 -2.85 24.94 7.44
CA GLN A 79 -2.02 25.71 6.51
C GLN A 79 -2.72 25.75 5.15
N ALA A 80 -3.04 26.95 4.67
CA ALA A 80 -3.61 27.11 3.33
C ALA A 80 -2.53 26.84 2.27
N CYS A 81 -2.78 25.87 1.39
CA CYS A 81 -1.97 25.59 0.21
C CYS A 81 -2.79 25.91 -1.04
N THR A 82 -2.22 26.64 -2.00
CA THR A 82 -2.89 27.00 -3.25
C THR A 82 -2.15 26.36 -4.41
N PHE A 83 -2.87 25.56 -5.19
CA PHE A 83 -2.36 24.89 -6.38
C PHE A 83 -3.24 25.22 -7.58
N SER A 84 -2.63 25.33 -8.75
CA SER A 84 -3.35 25.46 -10.01
C SER A 84 -3.51 24.08 -10.62
N LEU A 85 -4.75 23.64 -10.81
CA LEU A 85 -5.08 22.36 -11.42
C LEU A 85 -5.74 22.58 -12.79
N PRO A 86 -5.52 21.68 -13.76
CA PRO A 86 -6.27 21.72 -15.01
C PRO A 86 -7.78 21.66 -14.77
N THR A 87 -8.57 22.38 -15.57
CA THR A 87 -10.03 22.48 -15.41
C THR A 87 -10.70 21.12 -15.37
N LYS A 88 -10.24 20.17 -16.20
CA LYS A 88 -10.75 18.78 -16.22
C LYS A 88 -10.59 18.09 -14.85
N THR A 89 -9.45 18.30 -14.19
CA THR A 89 -9.14 17.72 -12.89
C THR A 89 -10.03 18.30 -11.80
N VAL A 90 -10.25 19.62 -11.82
CA VAL A 90 -11.16 20.29 -10.87
C VAL A 90 -12.60 19.79 -11.03
N THR A 91 -13.09 19.68 -12.26
CA THR A 91 -14.44 19.16 -12.52
C THR A 91 -14.59 17.72 -12.04
N ARG A 92 -13.58 16.88 -12.26
CA ARG A 92 -13.59 15.49 -11.78
C ARG A 92 -13.55 15.41 -10.26
N LEU A 93 -12.73 16.24 -9.61
CA LEU A 93 -12.66 16.32 -8.15
C LEU A 93 -14.00 16.74 -7.55
N ARG A 94 -14.66 17.74 -8.14
CA ARG A 94 -16.03 18.15 -7.76
C ARG A 94 -17.04 17.03 -7.91
N HIS A 95 -17.00 16.32 -9.02
CA HIS A 95 -17.91 15.21 -9.25
C HIS A 95 -17.70 14.09 -8.22
N LEU A 96 -16.45 13.77 -7.90
CA LEU A 96 -16.11 12.79 -6.85
C LEU A 96 -16.57 13.26 -5.47
N ALA A 97 -16.30 14.51 -5.11
CA ALA A 97 -16.74 15.13 -3.86
C ALA A 97 -18.27 15.03 -3.70
N ASN A 98 -19.02 15.39 -4.75
CA ASN A 98 -20.49 15.31 -4.75
C ASN A 98 -20.99 13.87 -4.67
N LYS A 99 -20.37 12.95 -5.42
CA LYS A 99 -20.77 11.53 -5.43
C LYS A 99 -20.62 10.87 -4.07
N HIS A 100 -19.61 11.29 -3.30
CA HIS A 100 -19.29 10.72 -1.99
C HIS A 100 -19.76 11.60 -0.83
N GLU A 101 -20.52 12.67 -1.08
CA GLU A 101 -21.00 13.63 -0.07
C GLU A 101 -19.88 14.18 0.84
N GLN A 102 -18.70 14.39 0.26
CA GLN A 102 -17.50 14.81 0.97
C GLN A 102 -16.94 16.11 0.39
N THR A 103 -16.11 16.81 1.16
CA THR A 103 -15.40 17.99 0.65
C THR A 103 -14.29 17.57 -0.31
N GLU A 104 -14.00 18.40 -1.31
CA GLU A 104 -12.86 18.19 -2.24
C GLU A 104 -11.55 17.93 -1.46
N THR A 105 -11.32 18.66 -0.37
CA THR A 105 -10.18 18.46 0.54
C THR A 105 -10.15 17.09 1.20
N SER A 106 -11.30 16.56 1.60
CA SER A 106 -11.40 15.22 2.21
C SER A 106 -11.10 14.13 1.20
N ILE A 107 -11.56 14.30 -0.05
CA ILE A 107 -11.25 13.37 -1.14
C ILE A 107 -9.76 13.37 -1.45
N VAL A 108 -9.13 14.56 -1.52
CA VAL A 108 -7.67 14.66 -1.73
C VAL A 108 -6.91 13.99 -0.60
N ALA A 109 -7.29 14.22 0.67
CA ALA A 109 -6.67 13.56 1.81
C ALA A 109 -6.79 12.03 1.73
N ALA A 110 -8.00 11.51 1.48
CA ALA A 110 -8.24 10.08 1.34
C ALA A 110 -7.47 9.45 0.18
N LEU A 111 -7.29 10.17 -0.94
CA LEU A 111 -6.47 9.71 -2.06
C LEU A 111 -4.98 9.66 -1.72
N ILE A 112 -4.48 10.61 -0.92
CA ILE A 112 -3.08 10.63 -0.46
C ILE A 112 -2.85 9.49 0.53
N ASP A 113 -3.70 9.39 1.55
CA ASP A 113 -3.60 8.34 2.58
C ASP A 113 -3.73 6.95 1.96
N GLY A 114 -4.67 6.79 1.02
CA GLY A 114 -4.86 5.55 0.28
C GLY A 114 -3.65 5.16 -0.58
N LEU A 115 -2.88 6.13 -1.09
CA LEU A 115 -1.69 5.87 -1.90
C LEU A 115 -0.57 5.24 -1.05
N ASP A 116 -0.38 5.75 0.17
CA ASP A 116 0.58 5.20 1.13
C ASP A 116 0.18 3.79 1.57
N ASP A 117 -1.11 3.57 1.82
CA ASP A 117 -1.62 2.25 2.23
C ASP A 117 -1.57 1.23 1.10
N MET A 118 -1.89 1.63 -0.14
CA MET A 118 -1.75 0.76 -1.31
C MET A 118 -0.29 0.33 -1.52
N THR A 119 0.66 1.25 -1.32
CA THR A 119 2.09 0.94 -1.48
C THR A 119 2.56 -0.03 -0.40
N LYS A 120 2.18 0.18 0.86
CA LYS A 120 2.52 -0.72 1.98
C LYS A 120 1.90 -2.11 1.79
N THR A 121 0.64 -2.17 1.39
CA THR A 121 -0.06 -3.45 1.17
C THR A 121 0.54 -4.22 -0.01
N GLN A 122 0.94 -3.53 -1.08
CA GLN A 122 1.65 -4.15 -2.19
C GLN A 122 3.01 -4.72 -1.75
N GLN A 123 3.82 -3.95 -1.03
CA GLN A 123 5.10 -4.41 -0.49
C GLN A 123 4.93 -5.62 0.45
N ALA A 124 3.91 -5.60 1.31
CA ALA A 124 3.61 -6.72 2.20
C ALA A 124 3.23 -7.98 1.43
N ARG A 125 2.40 -7.86 0.38
CA ARG A 125 2.03 -8.98 -0.51
C ARG A 125 3.24 -9.54 -1.24
N GLU A 126 4.09 -8.68 -1.80
CA GLU A 126 5.34 -9.10 -2.45
C GLU A 126 6.27 -9.83 -1.47
N GLY A 127 6.37 -9.34 -0.23
CA GLY A 127 7.13 -9.99 0.83
C GLY A 127 6.57 -11.38 1.19
N GLN A 128 5.25 -11.53 1.27
CA GLN A 128 4.61 -12.82 1.52
C GLN A 128 4.85 -13.80 0.36
N LEU A 129 4.67 -13.36 -0.88
CA LEU A 129 4.91 -14.20 -2.07
C LEU A 129 6.36 -14.67 -2.17
N LYS A 130 7.33 -13.80 -1.84
CA LYS A 130 8.75 -14.20 -1.79
C LYS A 130 9.00 -15.27 -0.73
N LYS A 131 8.38 -15.14 0.46
CA LYS A 131 8.49 -16.14 1.53
C LYS A 131 7.85 -17.47 1.14
N THR A 132 6.65 -17.47 0.56
CA THR A 132 5.99 -18.72 0.13
C THR A 132 6.79 -19.41 -0.97
N ALA A 133 7.27 -18.66 -1.97
CA ALA A 133 8.13 -19.21 -3.02
C ALA A 133 9.44 -19.79 -2.46
N GLN A 134 10.03 -19.18 -1.44
CA GLN A 134 11.22 -19.71 -0.78
C GLN A 134 10.94 -21.02 -0.04
N ILE A 135 9.83 -21.10 0.69
CA ILE A 135 9.39 -22.31 1.39
C ILE A 135 9.12 -23.43 0.38
N GLU A 136 8.39 -23.15 -0.70
CA GLU A 136 8.11 -24.11 -1.76
C GLU A 136 9.40 -24.65 -2.40
N ARG A 137 10.37 -23.76 -2.70
CA ARG A 137 11.68 -24.19 -3.20
C ARG A 137 12.43 -25.08 -2.20
N GLN A 138 12.38 -24.74 -0.91
CA GLN A 138 13.02 -25.55 0.12
C GLN A 138 12.38 -26.93 0.22
N VAL A 139 11.06 -27.02 0.24
CA VAL A 139 10.31 -28.28 0.28
C VAL A 139 10.56 -29.11 -0.99
N ALA A 140 10.56 -28.48 -2.16
CA ALA A 140 10.89 -29.14 -3.43
C ALA A 140 12.32 -29.71 -3.43
N ASN A 141 13.29 -28.98 -2.87
CA ASN A 141 14.66 -29.46 -2.75
C ASN A 141 14.78 -30.63 -1.76
N GLN A 142 14.11 -30.56 -0.62
CA GLN A 142 14.11 -31.64 0.38
C GLN A 142 13.46 -32.93 -0.15
N THR A 143 12.33 -32.79 -0.86
CA THR A 143 11.65 -33.94 -1.49
C THR A 143 12.51 -34.54 -2.60
N LYS A 144 13.17 -33.70 -3.42
CA LYS A 144 14.14 -34.16 -4.43
C LYS A 144 15.31 -34.92 -3.80
N SER A 145 15.88 -34.43 -2.70
CA SER A 145 16.99 -35.13 -2.04
C SER A 145 16.57 -36.46 -1.43
N LEU A 146 15.38 -36.53 -0.83
CA LEU A 146 14.83 -37.76 -0.27
C LEU A 146 14.62 -38.82 -1.37
N LEU A 147 13.97 -38.44 -2.48
CA LEU A 147 13.73 -39.34 -3.61
C LEU A 147 15.04 -39.84 -4.22
N LYS A 148 16.05 -38.97 -4.31
CA LYS A 148 17.38 -39.37 -4.80
C LYS A 148 18.03 -40.43 -3.89
N ALA A 149 17.98 -40.23 -2.57
CA ALA A 149 18.53 -41.20 -1.62
C ALA A 149 17.79 -42.55 -1.68
N GLN A 150 16.47 -42.53 -1.81
CA GLN A 150 15.66 -43.74 -1.98
C GLN A 150 16.00 -44.48 -3.28
N LEU A 151 16.25 -43.75 -4.37
CA LEU A 151 16.68 -44.33 -5.64
C LEU A 151 18.06 -44.98 -5.53
N GLU A 152 19.03 -44.29 -4.92
CA GLU A 152 20.38 -44.82 -4.71
C GLU A 152 20.36 -46.10 -3.87
N GLU A 153 19.55 -46.16 -2.81
CA GLU A 153 19.40 -47.36 -1.99
C GLU A 153 18.73 -48.50 -2.76
N ALA A 154 17.67 -48.22 -3.53
CA ALA A 154 17.02 -49.23 -4.36
C ALA A 154 17.96 -49.79 -5.44
N MET A 155 18.82 -48.95 -6.03
CA MET A 155 19.84 -49.38 -6.99
C MET A 155 20.85 -50.32 -6.34
N LYS A 156 21.37 -50.00 -5.15
CA LYS A 156 22.29 -50.89 -4.42
C LYS A 156 21.68 -52.26 -4.11
N GLN A 157 20.42 -52.27 -3.69
CA GLN A 157 19.71 -53.52 -3.44
C GLN A 157 19.55 -54.35 -4.71
N LEU A 158 19.23 -53.70 -5.84
CA LEU A 158 19.11 -54.36 -7.13
C LEU A 158 20.46 -54.90 -7.63
N GLU A 159 21.53 -54.11 -7.54
CA GLU A 159 22.91 -54.55 -7.83
C GLU A 159 23.26 -55.79 -7.02
N ARG A 160 22.99 -55.78 -5.71
CA ARG A 160 23.26 -56.93 -4.85
C ARG A 160 22.48 -58.19 -5.26
N GLN A 161 21.22 -58.05 -5.64
CA GLN A 161 20.43 -59.19 -6.11
C GLN A 161 20.95 -59.73 -7.45
N VAL A 162 21.34 -58.84 -8.37
CA VAL A 162 21.95 -59.22 -9.66
C VAL A 162 23.28 -59.93 -9.44
N GLU A 163 24.15 -59.43 -8.56
CA GLU A 163 25.39 -60.11 -8.19
C GLU A 163 25.15 -61.54 -7.72
N LEU A 164 24.18 -61.75 -6.83
CA LEU A 164 23.85 -63.08 -6.31
C LEU A 164 23.38 -64.02 -7.41
N VAL A 165 22.53 -63.54 -8.33
CA VAL A 165 22.06 -64.31 -9.48
C VAL A 165 23.23 -64.68 -10.40
N VAL A 166 24.12 -63.73 -10.71
CA VAL A 166 25.29 -63.98 -11.56
C VAL A 166 26.27 -64.96 -10.90
N MET A 167 26.53 -64.82 -9.60
CA MET A 167 27.36 -65.77 -8.85
C MET A 167 26.80 -67.20 -8.90
N TRP A 168 25.47 -67.33 -8.90
CA TRP A 168 24.80 -68.62 -9.01
C TRP A 168 24.91 -69.19 -10.43
N GLU A 169 24.62 -68.39 -11.46
CA GLU A 169 24.75 -68.80 -12.86
C GLU A 169 26.16 -69.30 -13.18
N LEU A 170 27.19 -68.62 -12.66
CA LEU A 170 28.59 -68.99 -12.84
C LEU A 170 29.01 -70.25 -12.07
N SER A 171 28.37 -70.56 -10.93
CA SER A 171 28.77 -71.70 -10.09
C SER A 171 28.09 -73.02 -10.46
N LEU A 172 26.95 -72.97 -11.17
CA LEU A 172 26.10 -74.14 -11.45
C LEU A 172 25.96 -74.48 -12.94
N GLU A 173 26.83 -73.97 -13.82
CA GLU A 173 26.79 -74.21 -15.29
C GLU A 173 25.37 -74.04 -15.88
N ALA A 174 24.65 -73.01 -15.44
CA ALA A 174 23.27 -72.69 -15.81
C ALA A 174 22.15 -73.65 -15.32
N ALA A 175 22.38 -74.48 -14.30
CA ALA A 175 21.29 -75.16 -13.62
C ALA A 175 20.44 -74.16 -12.80
N PRO A 176 19.09 -74.24 -12.86
CA PRO A 176 18.24 -73.39 -12.06
C PRO A 176 18.53 -73.62 -10.57
N PRO A 177 18.50 -72.57 -9.74
CA PRO A 177 18.84 -72.70 -8.33
C PRO A 177 17.89 -73.66 -7.62
N PRO A 178 18.38 -74.41 -6.63
CA PRO A 178 17.56 -75.37 -5.90
C PRO A 178 16.43 -74.64 -5.18
N PHE A 179 15.20 -74.93 -5.60
CA PHE A 179 13.98 -74.41 -4.99
C PHE A 179 13.10 -75.59 -4.58
N GLU A 180 12.97 -75.80 -3.27
CA GLU A 180 12.17 -76.90 -2.71
C GLU A 180 10.65 -76.57 -2.64
N GLY A 181 10.23 -75.42 -3.16
CA GLY A 181 8.83 -74.97 -3.15
C GLY A 181 8.09 -75.16 -4.47
N ASP A 182 6.82 -74.74 -4.51
CA ASP A 182 6.00 -74.76 -5.74
C ASP A 182 6.41 -73.64 -6.71
N GLU A 183 7.08 -74.02 -7.80
CA GLU A 183 7.50 -73.10 -8.86
C GLU A 183 6.34 -72.31 -9.48
N ALA A 184 5.15 -72.90 -9.58
CA ALA A 184 3.98 -72.22 -10.13
C ALA A 184 3.50 -71.10 -9.20
N GLN A 185 3.58 -71.31 -7.89
CA GLN A 185 3.28 -70.28 -6.89
C GLN A 185 4.34 -69.17 -6.90
N ALA A 186 5.63 -69.53 -7.01
CA ALA A 186 6.72 -68.55 -7.11
C ALA A 186 6.56 -67.66 -8.36
N ARG A 187 6.27 -68.24 -9.52
CA ARG A 187 6.01 -67.50 -10.77
C ARG A 187 4.82 -66.54 -10.64
N ARG A 188 3.71 -66.98 -10.05
CA ARG A 188 2.53 -66.12 -9.81
C ARG A 188 2.86 -64.92 -8.93
N GLU A 189 3.68 -65.11 -7.91
CA GLU A 189 4.07 -64.04 -6.99
C GLU A 189 5.06 -63.05 -7.64
N VAL A 190 6.01 -63.54 -8.45
CA VAL A 190 6.89 -62.69 -9.25
C VAL A 190 6.08 -61.84 -10.24
N ASP A 191 5.16 -62.46 -10.99
CA ASP A 191 4.29 -61.75 -11.94
C ASP A 191 3.45 -60.66 -11.26
N LYS A 192 2.91 -60.96 -10.08
CA LYS A 192 2.13 -60.00 -9.29
C LYS A 192 2.99 -58.80 -8.88
N ARG A 193 4.20 -59.04 -8.38
CA ARG A 193 5.15 -57.98 -7.98
C ARG A 193 5.62 -57.18 -9.18
N MET A 194 5.95 -57.83 -10.29
CA MET A 194 6.42 -57.17 -11.51
C MET A 194 5.33 -56.31 -12.15
N LYS A 195 4.07 -56.77 -12.15
CA LYS A 195 2.91 -55.93 -12.54
C LYS A 195 2.73 -54.71 -11.62
N GLY A 196 3.09 -54.84 -10.34
CA GLY A 196 3.15 -53.71 -9.40
C GLY A 196 4.20 -52.67 -9.81
N VAL A 197 5.44 -53.13 -10.04
CA VAL A 197 6.56 -52.29 -10.47
C VAL A 197 6.28 -51.59 -11.79
N GLN A 198 5.79 -52.33 -12.80
CA GLN A 198 5.43 -51.75 -14.11
C GLN A 198 4.34 -50.67 -13.99
N ARG A 199 3.33 -50.86 -13.13
CA ARG A 199 2.31 -49.84 -12.89
C ARG A 199 2.90 -48.59 -12.25
N ALA A 200 3.77 -48.74 -11.25
CA ALA A 200 4.44 -47.61 -10.62
C ALA A 200 5.31 -46.83 -11.63
N LEU A 201 6.09 -47.52 -12.45
CA LEU A 201 6.91 -46.91 -13.50
C LEU A 201 6.06 -46.13 -14.53
N ARG A 202 4.93 -46.69 -14.97
CA ARG A 202 4.01 -45.97 -15.88
C ARG A 202 3.44 -44.70 -15.25
N ILE A 203 3.08 -44.74 -13.97
CA ILE A 203 2.58 -43.55 -13.25
C ILE A 203 3.66 -42.47 -13.15
N ILE A 204 4.90 -42.86 -12.86
CA ILE A 204 6.04 -41.92 -12.80
C ILE A 204 6.29 -41.30 -14.17
N ALA A 205 6.33 -42.11 -15.23
CA ALA A 205 6.52 -41.63 -16.60
C ALA A 205 5.41 -40.65 -17.03
N ALA A 206 4.14 -40.95 -16.72
CA ALA A 206 3.01 -40.07 -17.02
C ALA A 206 3.11 -38.74 -16.26
N LYS A 207 3.46 -38.77 -14.97
CA LYS A 207 3.68 -37.53 -14.18
C LYS A 207 4.83 -36.69 -14.75
N HIS A 208 5.93 -37.33 -15.18
CA HIS A 208 7.07 -36.64 -15.77
C HIS A 208 6.71 -35.95 -17.09
N ALA A 209 5.92 -36.61 -17.96
CA ALA A 209 5.45 -36.03 -19.22
C ALA A 209 4.62 -34.75 -18.99
N ILE A 210 3.65 -34.81 -18.07
CA ILE A 210 2.79 -33.67 -17.71
C ILE A 210 3.62 -32.51 -17.12
N THR A 211 4.67 -32.82 -16.36
CA THR A 211 5.51 -31.80 -15.72
C THR A 211 6.47 -31.16 -16.72
N SER A 212 6.97 -31.91 -17.70
CA SER A 212 7.86 -31.40 -18.76
C SER A 212 7.12 -30.53 -19.78
N GLU A 213 5.88 -30.87 -20.12
CA GLU A 213 5.04 -30.03 -21.02
C GLU A 213 4.67 -28.68 -20.42
N ARG A 214 4.65 -28.54 -19.08
CA ARG A 214 4.38 -27.26 -18.40
C ARG A 214 5.59 -26.33 -18.31
N LEU A 215 6.78 -26.81 -18.68
CA LEU A 215 8.05 -26.08 -18.62
C LEU A 215 8.51 -25.55 -20.00
N ILE A 216 7.75 -25.84 -21.06
CA ILE A 216 7.91 -25.30 -22.43
C ILE A 216 6.84 -24.24 -22.65
#